data_AF-A0AAE3HD07-F1
#
_entry.id   AF-A0AAE3HD07-F1
#
_cell.length_a   1.000
_cell.length_b   1.000
_cell.length_c   1.000
_cell.angle_alpha   90.00
_cell.angle_beta   90.00
_cell.angle_gamma   90.00
#
_symmetry.space_group_name_H-M   'P 1'
#
loop_
_entity.id
_entity.type
_entity.pdbx_description
1 polymer ?
#
loop_
_entity_poly.entity_id
_entity_poly.type
_entity_poly.pdbx_seq_one_letter_code
_entity_poly.pdbx_strand_id
1 'polypeptide(L)'
;MKTERKIIVSENGKLVLKKITLACKDASGKDLYLFEPDKKKEKTESLYERMENNFLRIGLLKKVDMSTLSNDEVNRLIYKKHEKEDRFLKAGEKRGFNFGSDMDPDDILRFYISLTPEERVALNCKP
;
A
#
# COMPACT_ATOMS: atom_id res chain seq x y z
N MET A 1 13.08 34.96 -5.00
CA MET A 1 12.00 34.01 -5.37
C MET A 1 12.45 33.25 -6.61
N LYS A 2 12.42 31.91 -6.61
CA LYS A 2 12.75 31.12 -7.80
C LYS A 2 11.52 31.12 -8.73
N THR A 3 11.71 31.42 -10.00
CA THR A 3 10.63 31.41 -10.99
C THR A 3 10.28 29.97 -11.36
N GLU A 4 9.16 29.46 -10.84
CA GLU A 4 8.62 28.15 -11.20
C GLU A 4 7.82 28.21 -12.51
N ARG A 5 8.03 27.23 -13.40
CA ARG A 5 7.22 27.03 -14.61
C ARG A 5 6.77 25.57 -14.71
N LYS A 6 5.64 25.33 -15.37
CA LYS A 6 5.16 23.98 -15.70
C LYS A 6 5.27 23.76 -17.20
N ILE A 7 5.74 22.58 -17.60
CA ILE A 7 5.83 22.16 -18.99
C ILE A 7 5.17 20.80 -19.17
N ILE A 8 4.66 20.54 -20.37
CA ILE A 8 4.16 19.23 -20.75
C ILE A 8 5.29 18.49 -21.44
N VAL A 9 5.59 17.27 -21.00
CA VAL A 9 6.60 16.39 -21.60
C VAL A 9 5.96 15.05 -21.95
N SER A 10 6.48 14.40 -23.00
CA SER A 10 6.06 13.04 -23.36
C SER A 10 6.98 12.05 -22.67
N GLU A 11 6.44 11.29 -21.70
CA GLU A 11 7.15 10.21 -21.01
C GLU A 11 6.42 8.90 -21.27
N ASN A 12 7.14 7.88 -21.78
CA ASN A 12 6.60 6.54 -22.07
C ASN A 12 5.30 6.57 -22.92
N GLY A 13 5.24 7.46 -23.91
CA GLY A 13 4.08 7.62 -24.80
C GLY A 13 2.88 8.34 -24.19
N LYS A 14 3.02 8.93 -23.00
CA LYS A 14 1.97 9.72 -22.32
C LYS A 14 2.44 11.15 -22.08
N LEU A 15 1.53 12.12 -22.25
CA LEU A 15 1.79 13.52 -21.90
C LEU A 15 1.66 13.70 -20.39
N VAL A 16 2.73 14.17 -19.74
CA VAL A 16 2.79 14.43 -18.29
C VAL A 16 3.23 15.87 -18.03
N LEU A 17 2.62 16.51 -17.02
CA LEU A 17 2.92 17.88 -16.63
C LEU A 17 4.05 17.86 -15.58
N LYS A 18 5.21 18.45 -15.91
CA LYS A 18 6.36 18.55 -15.01
C LYS A 18 6.65 19.98 -14.61
N LYS A 19 7.11 20.14 -13.36
CA LYS A 19 7.60 21.41 -12.84
C LYS A 19 9.09 21.56 -13.16
N ILE A 20 9.46 22.75 -13.62
CA ILE A 20 10.85 23.15 -13.86
C ILE A 20 11.16 24.43 -13.10
N THR A 21 12.41 24.57 -12.67
CA THR A 21 12.93 25.78 -12.04
C THR A 21 14.10 26.34 -12.84
N LEU A 22 14.18 27.67 -12.89
CA LEU A 22 15.33 28.36 -13.51
C LEU A 22 16.59 28.06 -12.70
N ALA A 23 17.59 27.46 -13.35
CA ALA A 23 18.86 27.08 -12.72
C ALA A 23 19.92 28.17 -12.91
N CYS A 24 20.13 28.63 -14.14
CA CYS A 24 21.07 29.71 -14.47
C CYS A 24 20.79 30.29 -15.86
N LYS A 25 21.54 31.32 -16.25
CA LYS A 25 21.63 31.80 -17.64
C LYS A 25 22.97 31.36 -18.21
N ASP A 26 23.00 30.92 -19.46
CA ASP A 26 24.26 30.63 -20.14
C ASP A 26 24.99 31.91 -20.56
N ALA A 27 26.21 31.78 -21.12
CA ALA A 27 27.03 32.91 -21.56
C ALA A 27 26.37 33.76 -22.67
N SER A 28 25.31 33.25 -23.33
CA SER A 28 24.51 33.96 -24.32
C SER A 28 23.28 34.65 -23.73
N GLY A 29 23.07 34.54 -22.41
CA GLY A 29 21.92 35.10 -21.69
C GLY A 29 20.66 34.23 -21.72
N LYS A 30 20.74 33.01 -22.30
CA LYS A 30 19.62 32.08 -22.41
C LYS A 30 19.37 31.38 -21.09
N ASP A 31 18.11 31.32 -20.68
CA ASP A 31 17.68 30.65 -19.46
C ASP A 31 17.81 29.12 -19.58
N LEU A 32 18.51 28.51 -18.62
CA LEU A 32 18.62 27.07 -18.43
C LEU A 32 17.73 26.64 -17.26
N TYR A 33 16.83 25.69 -17.51
CA TYR A 33 15.87 25.18 -16.53
C TYR A 33 16.20 23.73 -16.16
N LEU A 34 16.01 23.37 -14.90
CA LEU A 34 16.15 22.01 -14.41
C LEU A 34 14.78 21.45 -14.04
N PHE A 35 14.57 20.16 -14.33
CA PHE A 35 13.45 19.42 -13.77
C PHE A 35 13.64 19.33 -12.26
N GLU A 36 12.60 19.69 -11.51
CA GLU A 36 12.63 19.34 -10.10
C GLU A 36 12.47 17.81 -10.00
N PRO A 37 13.30 17.13 -9.18
CA PRO A 37 13.04 15.74 -8.87
C PRO A 37 11.63 15.67 -8.30
N ASP A 38 10.78 14.86 -8.92
CA ASP A 38 9.46 14.58 -8.40
C ASP A 38 9.68 14.14 -6.95
N LYS A 39 9.36 15.02 -6.00
CA LYS A 39 9.25 14.63 -4.60
C LYS A 39 8.20 13.53 -4.64
N LYS A 40 8.63 12.26 -4.61
CA LYS A 40 7.77 11.12 -4.33
C LYS A 40 7.00 11.56 -3.11
N LYS A 41 5.74 11.95 -3.29
CA LYS A 41 4.84 12.14 -2.15
C LYS A 41 4.92 10.80 -1.45
N GLU A 42 5.49 10.75 -0.25
CA GLU A 42 5.25 9.64 0.65
C GLU A 42 3.74 9.51 0.66
N LYS A 43 3.21 8.48 -0.02
CA LYS A 43 1.82 8.12 0.13
C LYS A 43 1.74 7.74 1.59
N THR A 44 1.17 8.61 2.41
CA THR A 44 0.79 8.29 3.77
C THR A 44 -0.15 7.10 3.63
N GLU A 45 0.37 5.91 3.90
CA GLU A 45 -0.38 4.66 3.78
C GLU A 45 -1.60 4.76 4.67
N SER A 46 -2.79 4.55 4.11
CA SER A 46 -4.00 4.56 4.93
C SER A 46 -3.94 3.41 5.94
N LEU A 47 -4.61 3.57 7.09
CA LEU A 47 -4.66 2.53 8.12
C LEU A 47 -5.15 1.19 7.54
N TYR A 48 -6.12 1.23 6.63
CA TYR A 48 -6.61 0.06 5.89
C TYR A 48 -5.52 -0.60 5.03
N GLU A 49 -4.79 0.18 4.22
CA GLU A 49 -3.71 -0.34 3.39
C GLU A 49 -2.61 -0.99 4.24
N ARG A 50 -2.28 -0.41 5.40
CA ARG A 50 -1.28 -0.97 6.33
C ARG A 50 -1.74 -2.29 6.93
N MET A 51 -3.01 -2.40 7.32
CA MET A 51 -3.58 -3.66 7.80
C MET A 51 -3.57 -4.75 6.72
N GLU A 52 -4.02 -4.42 5.50
CA GLU A 52 -4.04 -5.36 4.38
C GLU A 52 -2.63 -5.83 4.02
N ASN A 53 -1.64 -4.92 4.03
CA ASN A 53 -0.25 -5.27 3.81
C ASN A 53 0.32 -6.17 4.92
N ASN A 54 -0.07 -5.96 6.17
CA ASN A 54 0.32 -6.84 7.28
C ASN A 54 -0.31 -8.23 7.13
N PHE A 55 -1.58 -8.33 6.72
CA PHE A 55 -2.20 -9.63 6.41
C PHE A 55 -1.54 -10.37 5.24
N LEU A 56 -1.12 -9.64 4.20
CA LEU A 56 -0.33 -10.20 3.10
C LEU A 56 1.04 -10.71 3.57
N ARG A 57 1.72 -9.96 4.45
CA ARG A 57 3.04 -10.31 5.00
C ARG A 57 3.01 -11.61 5.81
N ILE A 58 1.98 -11.81 6.62
CA ILE A 58 1.81 -13.04 7.41
C ILE A 58 1.23 -14.19 6.60
N GLY A 59 0.93 -13.98 5.31
CA GLY A 59 0.41 -15.00 4.41
C GLY A 59 -1.07 -15.36 4.60
N LEU A 60 -1.80 -14.60 5.45
CA LEU A 60 -3.25 -14.77 5.64
C LEU A 60 -4.00 -14.46 4.33
N LEU A 61 -3.60 -13.37 3.67
CA LEU A 61 -4.11 -12.97 2.36
C LEU A 61 -3.10 -13.26 1.25
N LYS A 62 -3.62 -13.37 0.03
CA LYS A 62 -2.83 -13.53 -1.20
C LYS A 62 -3.40 -12.65 -2.29
N LYS A 63 -2.53 -12.14 -3.16
CA LYS A 63 -2.96 -11.41 -4.36
C LYS A 63 -3.46 -12.42 -5.39
N VAL A 64 -4.65 -12.18 -5.91
CA VAL A 64 -5.31 -13.01 -6.93
C VAL A 64 -5.69 -12.10 -8.09
N ASP A 65 -5.41 -12.51 -9.32
CA ASP A 65 -5.89 -11.83 -10.51
C ASP A 65 -7.38 -12.13 -10.70
N MET A 66 -8.20 -11.08 -10.65
CA MET A 66 -9.65 -11.17 -10.78
C MET A 66 -10.15 -10.81 -12.19
N SER A 67 -9.25 -10.46 -13.13
CA SER A 67 -9.63 -9.92 -14.45
C SER A 67 -10.45 -10.88 -15.32
N THR A 68 -10.36 -12.18 -15.03
CA THR A 68 -11.04 -13.26 -15.78
C THR A 68 -12.23 -13.85 -15.04
N LEU A 69 -12.53 -13.36 -13.82
CA LEU A 69 -13.58 -13.91 -12.97
C LEU A 69 -14.93 -13.22 -13.20
N SER A 70 -15.99 -13.99 -13.04
CA SER A 70 -17.35 -13.46 -12.97
C SER A 70 -17.58 -12.67 -11.68
N ASN A 71 -18.56 -11.77 -11.67
CA ASN A 71 -18.92 -11.00 -10.47
C ASN A 71 -19.28 -11.89 -9.27
N ASP A 72 -19.93 -13.03 -9.51
CA ASP A 72 -20.29 -13.98 -8.45
C ASP A 72 -19.06 -14.64 -7.83
N GLU A 73 -18.05 -14.94 -8.63
CA GLU A 73 -16.76 -15.48 -8.15
C GLU A 73 -15.98 -14.43 -7.37
N VAL A 74 -15.95 -13.19 -7.85
CA VAL A 74 -15.33 -12.06 -7.14
C VAL A 74 -16.00 -11.87 -5.78
N ASN A 75 -17.34 -11.85 -5.73
CA ASN A 75 -18.07 -11.71 -4.48
C ASN A 75 -17.75 -12.86 -3.50
N ARG A 76 -17.75 -14.12 -3.98
CA ARG A 76 -17.36 -15.27 -3.15
C ARG A 76 -15.95 -15.16 -2.59
N LEU A 77 -15.00 -14.62 -3.35
CA LEU A 77 -13.62 -14.41 -2.90
C LEU A 77 -13.53 -13.30 -1.85
N ILE A 78 -14.29 -12.21 -2.00
CA ILE A 78 -14.39 -11.14 -1.01
C ILE A 78 -14.97 -11.67 0.31
N TYR A 79 -16.05 -12.45 0.26
CA TYR A 79 -16.62 -13.07 1.47
C TYR A 79 -15.61 -13.99 2.18
N LYS A 80 -14.93 -14.86 1.43
CA LYS A 80 -13.88 -15.72 2.00
C LYS A 80 -12.69 -14.94 2.56
N LYS A 81 -12.34 -13.79 1.98
CA LYS A 81 -11.34 -12.87 2.53
C LYS A 81 -11.79 -12.39 3.91
N HIS A 82 -13.00 -11.86 4.02
CA HIS A 82 -13.52 -11.34 5.29
C HIS A 82 -13.66 -12.40 6.38
N GLU A 83 -14.10 -13.63 6.05
CA GLU A 83 -14.16 -14.72 7.03
C GLU A 83 -12.78 -15.06 7.63
N LYS A 84 -11.73 -15.04 6.80
CA LYS A 84 -10.36 -15.30 7.26
C LYS A 84 -9.85 -14.20 8.18
N GLU A 85 -10.07 -12.94 7.78
CA GLU A 85 -9.73 -11.76 8.57
C GLU A 85 -10.44 -11.81 9.93
N ASP A 86 -11.76 -11.98 9.94
CA ASP A 86 -12.57 -12.04 11.17
C ASP A 86 -12.12 -13.18 12.10
N ARG A 87 -11.85 -14.37 11.56
CA ARG A 87 -11.35 -15.49 12.36
C ARG A 87 -9.99 -15.20 12.98
N PHE A 88 -9.09 -14.57 12.25
CA PHE A 88 -7.77 -14.19 12.76
C PHE A 88 -7.88 -13.12 13.86
N LEU A 89 -8.69 -12.08 13.62
CA LEU A 89 -8.88 -11.01 14.59
C LEU A 89 -9.51 -11.55 15.89
N LYS A 90 -10.59 -12.34 15.80
CA LYS A 90 -11.20 -12.98 16.98
C LYS A 90 -10.23 -13.87 17.77
N ALA A 91 -9.28 -14.51 17.09
CA ALA A 91 -8.26 -15.32 17.76
C ALA A 91 -7.28 -14.45 18.56
N GLY A 92 -6.90 -13.28 18.03
CA GLY A 92 -6.07 -12.33 18.78
C GLY A 92 -6.81 -11.62 19.90
N GLU A 93 -8.09 -11.27 19.71
CA GLU A 93 -8.94 -10.72 20.79
C GLU A 93 -9.01 -11.68 21.98
N LYS A 94 -9.16 -12.99 21.73
CA LYS A 94 -9.13 -14.03 22.77
C LYS A 94 -7.79 -14.11 23.52
N ARG A 95 -6.72 -13.60 22.93
CA ARG A 95 -5.38 -13.49 23.56
C ARG A 95 -5.08 -12.10 24.11
N GLY A 96 -6.04 -11.18 24.09
CA GLY A 96 -5.90 -9.84 24.66
C GLY A 96 -5.33 -8.78 23.72
N PHE A 97 -5.26 -9.04 22.41
CA PHE A 97 -4.94 -8.00 21.43
C PHE A 97 -6.17 -7.10 21.17
N ASN A 98 -5.96 -5.79 21.01
CA ASN A 98 -7.03 -4.85 20.66
C ASN A 98 -7.16 -4.73 19.14
N PHE A 99 -8.18 -5.39 18.58
CA PHE A 99 -8.53 -5.30 17.17
C PHE A 99 -9.84 -4.54 16.91
N GLY A 100 -10.21 -3.65 17.83
CA GLY A 100 -11.35 -2.75 17.71
C GLY A 100 -11.10 -1.53 16.80
N SER A 101 -11.92 -0.49 16.96
CA SER A 101 -11.90 0.71 16.12
C SER A 101 -10.62 1.55 16.20
N ASP A 102 -9.82 1.36 17.25
CA ASP A 102 -8.56 2.05 17.54
C ASP A 102 -7.33 1.14 17.41
N MET A 103 -7.48 -0.01 16.74
CA MET A 103 -6.44 -1.00 16.51
C MET A 103 -5.16 -0.40 15.90
N ASP A 104 -4.00 -0.78 16.45
CA ASP A 104 -2.69 -0.61 15.80
C ASP A 104 -2.52 -1.70 14.73
N PRO A 105 -2.35 -1.35 13.43
CA PRO A 105 -2.12 -2.34 12.37
C PRO A 105 -0.95 -3.28 12.65
N ASP A 106 0.05 -2.86 13.43
CA ASP A 106 1.21 -3.69 13.75
C ASP A 106 0.88 -4.77 14.80
N ASP A 107 -0.25 -4.67 15.51
CA ASP A 107 -0.72 -5.73 16.42
C ASP A 107 -1.04 -7.03 15.65
N ILE A 108 -1.35 -6.96 14.36
CA ILE A 108 -1.45 -8.15 13.47
C ILE A 108 -0.15 -8.93 13.49
N LEU A 109 0.99 -8.23 13.37
CA LEU A 109 2.31 -8.84 13.32
C LEU A 109 2.70 -9.37 14.70
N ARG A 110 2.41 -8.61 15.76
CA ARG A 110 2.68 -9.03 17.15
C ARG A 110 1.90 -10.29 17.50
N PHE A 111 0.62 -10.34 17.16
CA PHE A 111 -0.20 -11.53 17.35
C PHE A 111 0.35 -12.71 16.55
N TYR A 112 0.67 -12.53 15.26
CA TYR A 112 1.27 -13.58 14.44
C TYR A 112 2.58 -14.14 15.02
N ILE A 113 3.46 -13.29 15.53
CA ILE A 113 4.72 -13.70 16.18
C ILE A 113 4.45 -14.53 17.45
N SER A 114 3.38 -14.23 18.18
CA SER A 114 2.97 -14.97 19.38
C SER A 114 2.40 -16.37 19.11
N LEU A 115 2.07 -16.69 17.85
CA LEU A 115 1.51 -17.99 17.47
C LEU A 115 2.61 -19.05 17.29
N THR A 116 2.32 -20.28 17.69
CA THR A 116 3.14 -21.44 17.29
C THR A 116 2.96 -21.74 15.79
N PRO A 117 3.88 -22.51 15.16
CA PRO A 117 3.72 -22.91 13.76
C PRO A 117 2.39 -23.63 13.49
N GLU A 118 1.93 -24.47 14.41
CA GLU A 118 0.67 -25.21 14.30
C GLU A 118 -0.53 -24.25 14.32
N GLU A 119 -0.49 -23.23 15.18
CA GLU A 119 -1.54 -22.23 15.28
C GLU A 119 -1.58 -21.31 14.05
N ARG A 120 -0.41 -20.98 13.49
CA ARG A 120 -0.33 -20.22 12.23
C ARG A 120 -1.00 -20.99 11.10
N VAL A 121 -0.72 -22.30 10.98
CA VAL A 121 -1.38 -23.16 9.99
C VAL A 121 -2.89 -23.23 10.23
N ALA A 122 -3.32 -23.38 11.49
CA ALA A 122 -4.75 -23.42 11.85
C ALA A 122 -5.51 -22.13 11.50
N LEU A 123 -4.81 -20.99 11.49
CA LEU A 123 -5.34 -19.67 11.10
C LEU A 123 -5.13 -19.33 9.62
N ASN A 124 -4.62 -20.26 8.80
CA ASN A 124 -4.28 -20.05 7.39
C ASN A 124 -3.19 -18.98 7.15
N CYS A 125 -2.32 -18.77 8.12
CA CYS A 125 -1.13 -17.93 7.99
C CYS A 125 0.04 -18.76 7.47
N LYS A 126 1.13 -18.08 7.12
CA LYS A 126 2.42 -18.71 6.85
C LYS A 126 2.92 -19.42 8.13
N PRO A 127 3.46 -20.65 8.06
CA PRO A 127 4.04 -21.33 9.22
C PRO A 127 5.26 -20.59 9.77
#